data_AF-A0A7C7E1E5-F1
#
_entry.id   AF-A0A7C7E1E5-F1
#
_cell.length_a   1.000
_cell.length_b   1.000
_cell.length_c   1.000
_cell.angle_alpha   90.00
_cell.angle_beta   90.00
_cell.angle_gamma   90.00
#
_symmetry.space_group_name_H-M   'P 1'
#
loop_
_entity.id
_entity.type
_entity.pdbx_description
1 polymer ?
#
loop_
_entity_poly.entity_id
_entity_poly.type
_entity_poly.pdbx_seq_one_letter_code
_entity_poly.pdbx_strand_id
1 'polypeptide(L)'
;MGTCGIAAGAREVMSAIVDEVSKRNLKDVSISQIGCIGMCEQEPIIQVIRPGQPKVTYGYVTPEIARTIIDQHVIGGRIFSDCVVSIE
;
A
#
# COMPACT_ATOMS: atom_id res chain seq x y z
N MET A 1 7.39 -9.05 -8.93
CA MET A 1 8.41 -8.12 -8.39
C MET A 1 9.63 -8.12 -9.32
N GLY A 2 10.02 -6.96 -9.84
CA GLY A 2 11.35 -6.80 -10.46
C GLY A 2 12.40 -6.54 -9.39
N THR A 3 13.67 -6.77 -9.70
CA THR A 3 14.82 -6.51 -8.83
C THR A 3 14.89 -5.07 -8.28
N CYS A 4 14.26 -4.10 -8.97
CA CYS A 4 14.19 -2.69 -8.56
C CYS A 4 13.29 -2.44 -7.34
N GLY A 5 12.12 -3.10 -7.25
CA GLY A 5 11.20 -2.92 -6.11
C GLY A 5 11.72 -3.51 -4.79
N ILE A 6 12.66 -4.47 -4.86
CA ILE A 6 13.36 -4.99 -3.67
C ILE A 6 14.34 -3.94 -3.12
N ALA A 7 14.98 -3.16 -4.01
CA ALA A 7 15.98 -2.14 -3.66
C ALA A 7 15.36 -0.83 -3.13
N ALA A 8 14.15 -0.47 -3.54
CA ALA A 8 13.48 0.76 -3.12
C ALA A 8 12.77 0.66 -1.74
N GLY A 9 12.87 -0.46 -1.03
CA GLY A 9 12.20 -0.65 0.27
C GLY A 9 10.76 -1.19 0.17
N ALA A 10 10.28 -1.57 -1.02
CA ALA A 10 8.94 -2.15 -1.16
C ALA A 10 8.80 -3.50 -0.43
N ARG A 11 9.93 -4.21 -0.22
CA ARG A 11 9.96 -5.43 0.61
C ARG A 11 9.69 -5.15 2.08
N GLU A 12 10.23 -4.05 2.63
CA GLU A 12 9.97 -3.64 4.01
C GLU A 12 8.53 -3.18 4.19
N VAL A 13 8.04 -2.38 3.24
CA VAL A 13 6.62 -1.95 3.18
C VAL A 13 5.69 -3.16 3.15
N MET A 14 5.94 -4.13 2.25
CA MET A 14 5.17 -5.36 2.19
C MET A 14 5.21 -6.15 3.51
N SER A 15 6.39 -6.28 4.12
CA SER A 15 6.52 -6.95 5.41
C SER A 15 5.73 -6.24 6.52
N ALA A 16 5.75 -4.90 6.54
CA ALA A 16 4.98 -4.10 7.50
C ALA A 16 3.47 -4.29 7.30
N ILE A 17 3.00 -4.35 6.06
CA ILE A 17 1.59 -4.61 5.73
C ILE A 17 1.18 -5.99 6.23
N VAL A 18 1.96 -7.03 5.93
CA VAL A 18 1.66 -8.41 6.34
C VAL A 18 1.67 -8.56 7.87
N ASP A 19 2.63 -7.93 8.55
CA ASP A 19 2.69 -7.92 10.02
C ASP A 19 1.45 -7.25 10.63
N GLU A 20 1.05 -6.09 10.11
CA GLU A 20 -0.11 -5.33 10.61
C GLU A 20 -1.42 -6.10 10.35
N VAL A 21 -1.58 -6.67 9.16
CA VAL A 21 -2.74 -7.51 8.79
C VAL A 21 -2.81 -8.76 9.67
N SER A 22 -1.67 -9.40 9.94
CA SER A 22 -1.62 -10.59 10.81
C SER A 22 -1.87 -10.24 12.28
N LYS A 23 -1.25 -9.18 12.81
CA LYS A 23 -1.46 -8.69 14.18
C LYS A 23 -2.91 -8.34 14.45
N ARG A 24 -3.55 -7.67 13.50
CA ARG A 24 -4.96 -7.26 13.60
C ARG A 24 -5.92 -8.35 13.15
N ASN A 25 -5.39 -9.51 12.76
CA ASN A 25 -6.13 -10.68 12.30
C ASN A 25 -7.17 -10.33 11.21
N LEU A 26 -6.81 -9.42 10.31
CA LEU A 26 -7.68 -8.94 9.23
C LEU A 26 -7.81 -10.03 8.18
N LYS A 27 -8.96 -10.74 8.19
CA LYS A 27 -9.24 -11.82 7.23
C LYS A 27 -9.79 -11.35 5.88
N ASP A 28 -10.18 -10.08 5.79
CA ASP A 28 -10.83 -9.50 4.60
C ASP A 28 -9.84 -8.75 3.69
N VAL A 29 -8.53 -8.82 3.98
CA VAL A 29 -7.51 -8.10 3.21
C VAL A 29 -6.75 -9.07 2.33
N SER A 30 -6.77 -8.83 1.02
CA SER A 30 -5.96 -9.57 0.06
C SER A 30 -4.77 -8.73 -0.38
N ILE A 31 -3.57 -9.27 -0.19
CA ILE A 31 -2.32 -8.61 -0.57
C ILE A 31 -1.84 -9.26 -1.87
N SER A 32 -1.74 -8.46 -2.93
CA SER A 32 -1.26 -8.92 -4.24
C SER A 32 -0.08 -8.08 -4.70
N GLN A 33 0.95 -8.76 -5.22
CA GLN A 33 2.10 -8.09 -5.82
C GLN A 33 1.74 -7.68 -7.25
N ILE A 34 1.65 -6.37 -7.47
CA ILE A 34 1.54 -5.82 -8.83
C ILE A 34 2.92 -5.71 -9.49
N GLY A 35 2.95 -5.84 -10.81
CA GLY A 35 4.16 -5.71 -11.62
C GLY A 35 4.66 -4.26 -11.73
N CYS A 36 5.68 -4.04 -12.56
CA CYS A 36 6.12 -2.68 -12.88
C CYS A 36 4.99 -1.94 -13.59
N ILE A 37 4.47 -0.89 -12.96
CA ILE A 37 3.41 -0.04 -13.52
C ILE A 37 3.97 1.19 -14.25
N GLY A 38 5.28 1.20 -14.55
CA GLY A 38 5.96 2.32 -15.21
C GLY A 38 6.23 3.54 -14.32
N MET A 39 5.88 3.46 -13.02
CA MET A 39 6.10 4.51 -12.03
C MET A 39 7.30 4.21 -11.13
N CYS A 40 8.45 3.84 -11.71
CA CYS A 40 9.65 3.50 -10.93
C CYS A 40 10.15 4.67 -10.05
N GLU A 41 9.87 5.92 -10.45
CA GLU A 41 10.29 7.12 -9.72
C GLU A 41 9.50 7.39 -8.43
N GLN A 42 8.33 6.74 -8.28
CA GLN A 42 7.44 6.90 -7.13
C GLN A 42 7.37 5.63 -6.27
N GLU A 43 8.23 4.65 -6.53
CA GLU A 43 8.40 3.48 -5.69
C GLU A 43 8.88 3.90 -4.28
N PRO A 44 8.34 3.28 -3.21
CA PRO A 44 7.35 2.20 -3.18
C PRO A 44 5.92 2.68 -3.40
N ILE A 45 5.15 1.93 -4.21
CA ILE A 45 3.74 2.23 -4.53
C ILE A 45 2.81 1.19 -3.91
N ILE A 46 1.70 1.65 -3.34
CA ILE A 46 0.61 0.80 -2.83
C ILE A 46 -0.69 1.20 -3.50
N GLN A 47 -1.45 0.23 -3.99
CA GLN A 47 -2.83 0.44 -4.41
C GLN A 47 -3.78 -0.15 -3.38
N VAL A 48 -4.73 0.66 -2.93
CA VAL A 48 -5.80 0.23 -2.03
C VAL A 48 -7.12 0.28 -2.79
N ILE A 49 -7.75 -0.89 -2.89
CA ILE A 49 -9.05 -1.07 -3.53
C ILE A 49 -10.02 -1.50 -2.44
N ARG A 50 -11.11 -0.75 -2.27
CA ARG A 50 -12.16 -1.06 -1.30
C ARG A 50 -13.51 -1.07 -1.99
N PRO A 51 -14.41 -1.99 -1.60
CA PRO A 51 -15.75 -2.02 -2.16
C PRO A 51 -16.50 -0.73 -1.82
N GLY A 52 -16.98 -0.02 -2.85
CA GLY A 52 -17.69 1.25 -2.69
C GLY A 52 -16.81 2.49 -2.59
N GLN A 53 -15.49 2.38 -2.78
CA GLN A 53 -14.56 3.51 -2.86
C GLN A 53 -13.74 3.45 -4.15
N PRO A 54 -13.29 4.60 -4.69
CA PRO A 54 -12.36 4.63 -5.81
C PRO A 54 -11.04 3.95 -5.43
N LYS A 55 -10.36 3.39 -6.43
CA LYS A 55 -9.02 2.83 -6.29
C LYS A 55 -8.06 3.97 -5.98
N VAL A 56 -7.39 3.89 -4.84
CA VAL A 56 -6.40 4.89 -4.44
C VAL A 56 -5.00 4.34 -4.59
N THR A 57 -4.15 5.07 -5.29
CA THR A 57 -2.74 4.77 -5.48
C THR A 57 -1.91 5.73 -4.61
N TYR A 58 -1.07 5.14 -3.76
CA TYR A 58 -0.16 5.83 -2.86
C TYR A 58 1.28 5.63 -3.34
N GLY A 59 2.06 6.70 -3.42
CA GLY A 59 3.47 6.67 -3.81
C GLY A 59 4.39 7.11 -2.67
N TYR A 60 5.69 6.87 -2.81
CA TYR A 60 6.71 7.18 -1.78
C TYR A 60 6.38 6.58 -0.41
N VAL A 61 5.75 5.40 -0.40
CA VAL A 61 5.24 4.82 0.83
C VAL A 61 6.38 4.23 1.65
N THR A 62 6.52 4.67 2.89
CA THR A 62 7.41 4.07 3.89
C THR A 62 6.67 3.00 4.70
N PRO A 63 7.37 2.07 5.38
CA PRO A 63 6.72 1.09 6.26
C PRO A 63 5.83 1.74 7.34
N GLU A 64 6.17 2.95 7.81
CA GLU A 64 5.37 3.70 8.78
C GLU A 64 4.07 4.24 8.16
N ILE A 65 4.16 4.81 6.95
CA ILE A 65 3.00 5.28 6.20
C ILE A 65 2.10 4.10 5.83
N ALA A 66 2.66 2.95 5.44
CA ALA A 66 1.89 1.75 5.11
C ALA A 66 0.99 1.29 6.26
N ARG A 67 1.52 1.27 7.49
CA ARG A 67 0.74 0.97 8.70
C ARG A 67 -0.38 1.99 8.93
N THR A 68 -0.07 3.26 8.72
CA THR A 68 -1.05 4.36 8.82
C THR A 68 -2.16 4.23 7.77
N ILE A 69 -1.82 3.86 6.53
CA ILE A 69 -2.79 3.61 5.46
C ILE A 69 -3.71 2.43 5.83
N ILE A 70 -3.18 1.36 6.41
CA ILE A 70 -4.02 0.24 6.86
C ILE A 70 -4.99 0.70 7.95
N ASP A 71 -4.50 1.42 8.95
CA ASP A 71 -5.34 1.90 10.05
C ASP A 71 -6.41 2.89 9.58
N GLN A 72 -6.03 3.91 8.81
CA GLN A 72 -6.95 4.95 8.38
C GLN A 72 -7.81 4.53 7.19
N HIS A 73 -7.22 3.96 6.15
CA HIS A 73 -7.91 3.66 4.90
C HIS A 73 -8.54 2.28 4.91
N VAL A 74 -7.80 1.23 5.25
CA VAL A 74 -8.34 -0.14 5.21
C VAL A 74 -9.38 -0.35 6.31
N ILE A 75 -9.06 0.05 7.55
CA ILE A 75 -9.93 -0.12 8.73
C ILE A 75 -10.88 1.07 8.89
N GLY A 76 -10.35 2.29 8.96
CA GLY A 76 -11.14 3.51 9.19
C GLY A 76 -11.93 4.00 7.97
N GLY A 77 -11.61 3.52 6.77
CA GLY A 77 -12.23 3.93 5.52
C GLY A 77 -11.99 5.36 5.07
N ARG A 78 -10.94 6.01 5.58
CA ARG A 78 -10.52 7.36 5.22
C ARG A 78 -9.26 7.34 4.37
N ILE A 79 -9.31 8.01 3.24
CA ILE A 79 -8.18 8.14 2.30
C ILE A 79 -7.08 9.00 2.94
N PHE A 80 -5.84 8.54 2.90
CA PHE A 80 -4.70 9.25 3.45
C PHE A 80 -4.09 10.19 2.39
N SER A 81 -4.69 11.36 2.18
CA SER A 81 -4.36 12.28 1.08
C SER A 81 -2.89 12.74 0.98
N ASP A 82 -2.09 12.60 2.04
CA ASP A 82 -0.71 13.09 2.09
C ASP A 82 0.23 12.36 1.11
N CYS A 83 -0.02 11.07 0.83
CA CYS A 83 0.81 10.26 -0.07
C CYS A 83 0.06 9.77 -1.31
N VAL A 84 -1.10 10.35 -1.62
CA VAL A 84 -1.90 9.96 -2.79
C VAL A 84 -1.25 10.50 -4.06
N VAL A 85 -0.94 9.60 -4.99
CA VAL A 85 -0.44 9.94 -6.33
C VAL A 85 -1.52 9.87 -7.39
N SER A 86 -2.51 8.99 -7.22
CA SER A 86 -3.65 8.90 -8.15
C SER A 86 -4.88 8.31 -7.47
N ILE A 87 -6.06 8.76 -7.88
CA ILE A 87 -7.38 8.26 -7.46
C ILE A 87 -8.22 8.00 -8.70
N GLU A 88 -8.71 6.76 -8.85
CA GLU A 88 -9.46 6.28 -10.02
C GLU A 88 -10.79 5.64 -9.64
#